data_AF-A0A523XLH5-F1
#
_entry.id   AF-A0A523XLH5-F1
#
_cell.length_a   1.000
_cell.length_b   1.000
_cell.length_c   1.000
_cell.angle_alpha   90.00
_cell.angle_beta   90.00
_cell.angle_gamma   90.00
#
_symmetry.space_group_name_H-M   'P 1'
#
loop_
_entity.id
_entity.type
_entity.pdbx_description
1 polymer ?
#
loop_
_entity_poly.entity_id
_entity_poly.type
_entity_poly.pdbx_seq_one_letter_code
_entity_poly.pdbx_strand_id
1 'polypeptide(L)'
;MRAKINHYRKTVLFLFFLMFLFTGFLLNPADILAEDSYPSSVILFIGDGMGLEQIYFGQLVEYGFSKTSSILSFPYKTTVSTVNIEGTTTDSAAAATAIGTGVKTKNGRIATNWNAKMDLTTILEIAQQNGYATGLVATCHLT
;
A
#
# COMPACT_ATOMS: atom_id res chain seq x y z
N MET A 1 -25.46 63.16 15.15
CA MET A 1 -25.62 61.69 15.23
C MET A 1 -25.31 60.93 13.93
N ARG A 2 -25.65 61.45 12.72
CA ARG A 2 -25.45 60.73 11.44
C ARG A 2 -24.00 60.43 11.04
N ALA A 3 -23.02 61.26 11.41
CA ALA A 3 -21.61 61.06 11.02
C ALA A 3 -20.93 59.86 11.71
N LYS A 4 -21.22 59.61 13.00
CA LYS A 4 -20.67 58.44 13.73
C LYS A 4 -21.20 57.11 13.18
N ILE A 5 -22.48 57.06 12.82
CA ILE A 5 -23.12 55.85 12.25
C ILE A 5 -22.47 55.43 10.92
N ASN A 6 -22.12 56.39 10.06
CA ASN A 6 -21.43 56.12 8.79
C ASN A 6 -20.00 55.62 8.99
N HIS A 7 -19.33 56.02 10.08
CA HIS A 7 -18.00 55.53 10.42
C HIS A 7 -18.06 54.05 10.85
N TYR A 8 -18.95 53.69 11.79
CA TYR A 8 -19.13 52.30 12.23
C TYR A 8 -19.57 51.37 11.09
N ARG A 9 -20.47 51.83 10.19
CA ARG A 9 -20.91 51.02 9.04
C ARG A 9 -19.77 50.69 8.08
N LYS A 10 -18.84 51.63 7.85
CA LYS A 10 -17.65 51.39 7.01
C LYS A 10 -16.67 50.44 7.69
N THR A 11 -16.46 50.56 9.00
CA THR A 11 -15.59 49.64 9.76
C THR A 11 -16.13 48.22 9.79
N VAL A 12 -17.44 48.04 9.99
CA VAL A 12 -18.08 46.72 9.95
C VAL A 12 -18.01 46.11 8.55
N LEU A 13 -18.27 46.89 7.49
CA LEU A 13 -18.17 46.39 6.12
C LEU A 13 -16.72 46.01 5.74
N PHE A 14 -15.74 46.76 6.24
CA PHE A 14 -14.32 46.45 6.06
C PHE A 14 -13.91 45.17 6.81
N LEU A 15 -14.41 44.96 8.02
CA LEU A 15 -14.18 43.72 8.78
C LEU A 15 -14.82 42.51 8.08
N PHE A 16 -16.04 42.64 7.54
CA PHE A 16 -16.67 41.57 6.74
C PHE A 16 -15.88 41.28 5.46
N PHE A 17 -15.37 42.31 4.78
CA PHE A 17 -14.54 42.14 3.60
C PHE A 17 -13.20 41.46 3.93
N LEU A 18 -12.57 41.81 5.05
CA LEU A 18 -11.35 41.18 5.54
C LEU A 18 -11.59 39.71 5.91
N MET A 19 -12.73 39.41 6.54
CA MET A 19 -13.12 38.03 6.87
C MET A 19 -13.37 37.21 5.60
N PHE A 20 -14.00 37.80 4.58
CA PHE A 20 -14.24 37.14 3.28
C PHE A 20 -12.94 36.83 2.53
N LEU A 21 -11.99 37.79 2.52
CA LEU A 21 -10.65 37.58 1.99
C LEU A 21 -9.88 36.48 2.73
N PHE A 22 -10.03 36.42 4.06
CA PHE A 22 -9.37 35.40 4.88
C PHE A 22 -9.95 34.00 4.63
N THR A 23 -11.28 33.87 4.48
CA THR A 23 -11.91 32.58 4.14
C THR A 23 -11.55 32.12 2.73
N GLY A 24 -11.43 33.03 1.76
CA GLY A 24 -10.99 32.70 0.40
C GLY A 24 -9.53 32.29 0.33
N PHE A 25 -8.68 32.78 1.24
CA PHE A 25 -7.27 32.39 1.33
C PHE A 25 -7.08 31.01 2.00
N LEU A 26 -7.94 30.63 2.95
CA LEU A 26 -7.86 29.31 3.59
C LEU A 26 -8.46 28.17 2.75
N LEU A 27 -9.26 28.48 1.73
CA LEU A 27 -9.82 27.52 0.79
C LEU A 27 -9.03 27.57 -0.53
N ASN A 28 -7.74 27.25 -0.48
CA ASN A 28 -6.96 27.04 -1.70
C ASN A 28 -7.35 25.66 -2.28
N PRO A 29 -7.98 25.58 -3.46
CA PRO A 29 -8.37 24.29 -4.05
C PRO A 29 -7.17 23.40 -4.39
N ALA A 30 -5.95 23.95 -4.41
CA ALA A 30 -4.72 23.18 -4.59
C ALA A 30 -4.39 22.26 -3.40
N ASP A 31 -4.81 22.60 -2.18
CA ASP A 31 -4.56 21.76 -0.99
C ASP A 31 -5.46 20.51 -0.94
N ILE A 32 -6.53 20.47 -1.76
CA ILE A 32 -7.45 19.33 -1.87
C ILE A 32 -6.92 18.29 -2.87
N LEU A 33 -6.00 18.67 -3.75
CA LEU A 33 -5.31 17.75 -4.63
C LEU A 33 -4.10 17.20 -3.88
N ALA A 34 -4.35 16.31 -2.92
CA ALA A 34 -3.31 15.41 -2.43
C ALA A 34 -2.75 14.69 -3.66
N GLU A 35 -1.58 15.10 -4.11
CA GLU A 35 -0.89 14.47 -5.23
C GLU A 35 -0.66 13.02 -4.84
N ASP A 36 -1.23 12.09 -5.62
CA ASP A 36 -1.02 10.66 -5.44
C ASP A 36 0.48 10.39 -5.64
N SER A 37 1.23 10.49 -4.53
CA SER A 37 2.66 10.25 -4.49
C SER A 37 2.89 8.76 -4.69
N TYR A 38 3.08 8.35 -5.95
CA TYR A 38 3.45 6.98 -6.27
C TYR A 38 4.80 6.62 -5.64
N PRO A 39 4.94 5.39 -5.09
CA PRO A 39 6.19 4.98 -4.49
C PRO A 39 7.29 4.86 -5.56
N SER A 40 8.47 5.43 -5.30
CA SER A 40 9.62 5.31 -6.20
C SER A 40 10.26 3.92 -6.19
N SER A 41 10.04 3.15 -5.11
CA SER A 41 10.60 1.82 -4.89
C SER A 41 9.63 0.93 -4.14
N VAL A 42 9.63 -0.37 -4.45
CA VAL A 42 8.83 -1.38 -3.76
C VAL A 42 9.75 -2.49 -3.26
N ILE A 43 9.64 -2.82 -1.96
CA ILE A 43 10.34 -3.94 -1.34
C ILE A 43 9.29 -4.89 -0.79
N LEU A 44 9.30 -6.14 -1.27
CA LEU A 44 8.37 -7.18 -0.86
C LEU A 44 9.10 -8.24 -0.05
N PHE A 45 8.66 -8.45 1.20
CA PHE A 45 9.11 -9.55 2.05
C PHE A 45 8.07 -10.65 2.06
N ILE A 46 8.50 -11.89 1.77
CA ILE A 46 7.65 -13.08 1.81
C ILE A 46 8.21 -14.02 2.87
N GLY A 47 7.47 -14.23 3.95
CA GLY A 47 7.74 -15.31 4.89
C GLY A 47 7.02 -16.57 4.43
N ASP A 48 7.75 -17.53 3.86
CA ASP A 48 7.15 -18.81 3.44
C ASP A 48 6.61 -19.57 4.67
N GLY A 49 5.36 -20.01 4.60
CA GLY A 49 4.65 -20.63 5.71
C GLY A 49 4.38 -19.71 6.92
N MET A 50 4.56 -18.40 6.80
CA MET A 50 4.42 -17.44 7.89
C MET A 50 2.97 -16.98 8.07
N GLY A 51 2.16 -17.79 8.76
CA GLY A 51 0.84 -17.41 9.22
C GLY A 51 0.87 -16.44 10.43
N LEU A 52 -0.32 -16.00 10.86
CA LEU A 52 -0.45 -15.09 12.00
C LEU A 52 0.14 -15.68 13.29
N GLU A 53 -0.06 -16.97 13.52
CA GLU A 53 0.47 -17.65 14.71
C GLU A 53 2.00 -17.65 14.73
N GLN A 54 2.64 -17.85 13.58
CA GLN A 54 4.09 -17.78 13.45
C GLN A 54 4.60 -16.36 13.74
N ILE A 55 3.89 -15.33 13.28
CA ILE A 55 4.23 -13.93 13.55
C ILE A 55 4.15 -13.63 15.05
N TYR A 56 3.05 -14.00 15.71
CA TYR A 56 2.87 -13.74 17.14
C TYR A 56 3.86 -14.54 18.00
N PHE A 57 4.09 -15.80 17.67
CA PHE A 57 5.08 -16.62 18.36
C PHE A 57 6.49 -16.04 18.22
N GLY A 58 6.88 -15.61 17.01
CA GLY A 58 8.16 -14.95 16.77
C GLY A 58 8.33 -13.68 17.61
N GLN A 59 7.27 -12.86 17.72
CA GLN A 59 7.33 -11.69 18.60
C GLN A 59 7.48 -12.07 20.07
N LEU A 60 6.74 -13.07 20.54
CA LEU A 60 6.81 -13.49 21.94
C LEU A 60 8.21 -13.99 22.31
N VAL A 61 8.84 -14.77 21.43
CA VAL A 61 10.18 -15.32 21.64
C VAL A 61 11.24 -14.21 21.67
N GLU A 62 11.21 -13.28 20.72
CA GLU A 62 12.26 -12.27 20.57
C GLU A 62 12.06 -11.06 21.49
N TYR A 63 10.82 -10.63 21.69
CA TYR A 63 10.48 -9.33 22.27
C TYR A 63 9.58 -9.42 23.51
N GLY A 64 9.05 -10.60 23.82
CA GLY A 64 8.06 -10.78 24.89
C GLY A 64 6.77 -10.00 24.64
N PHE A 65 6.07 -9.65 25.71
CA PHE A 65 4.81 -8.89 25.64
C PHE A 65 5.00 -7.36 25.61
N SER A 66 6.19 -6.88 25.93
CA SER A 66 6.42 -5.45 26.20
C SER A 66 6.83 -4.65 24.96
N LYS A 67 7.18 -5.32 23.87
CA LYS A 67 7.68 -4.69 22.63
C LYS A 67 6.96 -5.28 21.42
N THR A 68 6.85 -4.46 20.38
CA THR A 68 6.22 -4.83 19.11
C THR A 68 7.29 -5.01 18.04
N SER A 69 7.24 -6.13 17.33
CA SER A 69 8.10 -6.44 16.19
C SER A 69 7.83 -5.50 15.02
N SER A 70 8.81 -5.33 14.13
CA SER A 70 8.68 -4.44 12.97
C SER A 70 7.49 -4.80 12.08
N ILE A 71 7.22 -6.09 11.87
CA ILE A 71 6.09 -6.54 11.04
C ILE A 71 4.74 -6.14 11.65
N LEU A 72 4.60 -6.20 12.98
CA LEU A 72 3.37 -5.80 13.68
C LEU A 72 3.27 -4.28 13.88
N SER A 73 4.38 -3.54 13.67
CA SER A 73 4.38 -2.08 13.73
C SER A 73 3.86 -1.39 12.47
N PHE A 74 3.68 -2.10 11.35
CA PHE A 74 3.16 -1.50 10.12
C PHE A 74 1.77 -0.88 10.31
N PRO A 75 1.51 0.31 9.72
CA PRO A 75 0.27 1.06 9.91
C PRO A 75 -0.94 0.37 9.28
N TYR A 76 -0.74 -0.38 8.20
CA TYR A 76 -1.78 -1.11 7.49
C TYR A 76 -1.58 -2.61 7.62
N LYS A 77 -2.65 -3.32 7.96
CA LYS A 77 -2.68 -4.78 8.10
C LYS A 77 -3.95 -5.30 7.47
N THR A 78 -3.84 -6.37 6.70
CA THR A 78 -4.98 -7.02 6.07
C THR A 78 -4.74 -8.52 5.97
N THR A 79 -5.78 -9.27 5.64
CA THR A 79 -5.72 -10.71 5.39
C THR A 79 -6.08 -10.98 3.93
N VAL A 80 -5.37 -11.90 3.30
CA VAL A 80 -5.60 -12.29 1.90
C VAL A 80 -5.95 -13.77 1.81
N SER A 81 -6.84 -14.13 0.88
CA SER A 81 -7.20 -15.52 0.63
C SER A 81 -6.13 -16.21 -0.22
N THR A 82 -5.50 -17.23 0.35
CA THR A 82 -4.42 -18.01 -0.26
C THR A 82 -4.90 -19.25 -0.99
N VAL A 83 -6.21 -19.45 -1.20
CA VAL A 83 -6.69 -20.59 -1.99
C VAL A 83 -6.18 -20.51 -3.42
N ASN A 84 -5.81 -21.65 -3.98
CA ASN A 84 -5.43 -21.76 -5.40
C ASN A 84 -6.66 -21.65 -6.32
N ILE A 85 -6.48 -21.78 -7.64
CA ILE A 85 -7.59 -21.65 -8.60
C ILE A 85 -8.66 -22.75 -8.45
N GLU A 86 -8.32 -23.88 -7.85
CA GLU A 86 -9.25 -25.00 -7.61
C GLU A 86 -9.97 -24.88 -6.26
N GLY A 87 -9.70 -23.82 -5.49
CA GLY A 87 -10.28 -23.61 -4.17
C GLY A 87 -9.65 -24.47 -3.07
N THR A 88 -8.49 -25.08 -3.34
CA THR A 88 -7.75 -25.91 -2.37
C THR A 88 -6.58 -25.15 -1.77
N THR A 89 -5.96 -25.74 -0.74
CA THR A 89 -4.74 -25.20 -0.12
C THR A 89 -3.63 -25.09 -1.17
N THR A 90 -3.09 -23.88 -1.32
CA THR A 90 -2.00 -23.59 -2.26
C THR A 90 -0.69 -24.20 -1.81
N ASP A 91 0.18 -24.51 -2.78
CA ASP A 91 1.60 -24.69 -2.55
C ASP A 91 2.38 -23.38 -2.78
N SER A 92 3.69 -23.39 -2.52
CA SER A 92 4.55 -22.22 -2.69
C SER A 92 4.63 -21.76 -4.16
N ALA A 93 4.56 -22.68 -5.14
CA ALA A 93 4.62 -22.36 -6.56
C ALA A 93 3.38 -21.57 -7.04
N ALA A 94 2.18 -22.04 -6.73
CA ALA A 94 0.95 -21.35 -7.11
C ALA A 94 0.79 -20.02 -6.36
N ALA A 95 1.21 -19.96 -5.09
CA ALA A 95 1.20 -18.73 -4.31
C ALA A 95 2.16 -17.69 -4.87
N ALA A 96 3.41 -18.08 -5.16
CA ALA A 96 4.40 -17.20 -5.77
C ALA A 96 3.96 -16.72 -7.16
N THR A 97 3.31 -17.57 -7.96
CA THR A 97 2.73 -17.17 -9.24
C THR A 97 1.63 -16.13 -9.07
N ALA A 98 0.73 -16.31 -8.10
CA ALA A 98 -0.33 -15.34 -7.84
C ALA A 98 0.23 -14.00 -7.37
N ILE A 99 1.25 -14.00 -6.51
CA ILE A 99 1.93 -12.78 -6.04
C ILE A 99 2.68 -12.10 -7.20
N GLY A 100 3.42 -12.88 -7.99
CA GLY A 100 4.28 -12.37 -9.04
C GLY A 100 3.52 -11.88 -10.27
N THR A 101 2.39 -12.48 -10.62
CA THR A 101 1.67 -12.20 -11.87
C THR A 101 0.27 -11.62 -11.67
N GLY A 102 -0.26 -11.64 -10.44
CA GLY A 102 -1.62 -11.26 -10.12
C GLY A 102 -2.68 -12.31 -10.51
N VAL A 103 -2.27 -13.48 -11.00
CA VAL A 103 -3.19 -14.51 -11.51
C VAL A 103 -3.06 -15.80 -10.69
N LYS A 104 -4.19 -16.27 -10.14
CA LYS A 104 -4.25 -17.58 -9.45
C LYS A 104 -4.10 -18.72 -10.46
N THR A 105 -3.37 -19.76 -10.06
CA THR A 105 -3.13 -20.96 -10.87
C THR A 105 -3.27 -22.24 -10.03
N LYS A 106 -2.99 -23.40 -10.60
CA LYS A 106 -2.99 -24.69 -9.89
C LYS A 106 -1.68 -24.93 -9.15
N ASN A 107 -1.69 -25.80 -8.15
CA ASN A 107 -0.46 -26.22 -7.48
C ASN A 107 0.56 -26.79 -8.47
N GLY A 108 1.84 -26.56 -8.20
CA GLY A 108 2.97 -26.96 -9.03
C GLY A 108 3.20 -26.09 -10.28
N ARG A 109 2.49 -24.97 -10.42
CA ARG A 109 2.64 -24.05 -11.55
C ARG A 109 3.43 -22.82 -11.14
N ILE A 110 4.43 -22.47 -11.95
CA ILE A 110 5.31 -21.31 -11.77
C ILE A 110 5.15 -20.42 -12.99
N ALA A 111 4.68 -19.19 -12.79
CA ALA A 111 4.52 -18.18 -13.85
C ALA A 111 3.76 -18.67 -15.10
N THR A 112 2.83 -19.62 -14.94
CA THR A 112 1.96 -20.11 -16.02
C THR A 112 0.50 -20.12 -15.61
N ASN A 113 -0.39 -19.98 -16.58
CA ASN A 113 -1.82 -20.13 -16.36
C ASN A 113 -2.19 -21.55 -15.86
N TRP A 114 -3.45 -21.74 -15.47
CA TRP A 114 -3.94 -22.96 -14.83
C TRP A 114 -3.77 -24.25 -15.64
N ASN A 115 -3.66 -24.16 -16.97
CA ASN A 115 -3.44 -25.29 -17.87
C ASN A 115 -2.01 -25.40 -18.40
N ALA A 116 -1.09 -24.55 -17.92
CA ALA A 116 0.31 -24.47 -18.31
C ALA A 116 0.55 -24.32 -19.83
N LYS A 117 -0.38 -23.68 -20.55
CA LYS A 117 -0.25 -23.41 -21.99
C LYS A 117 0.21 -22.00 -22.29
N MET A 118 0.23 -21.12 -21.30
CA MET A 118 0.57 -19.72 -21.45
C MET A 118 1.40 -19.28 -20.25
N ASP A 119 2.54 -18.66 -20.56
CA ASP A 119 3.38 -17.98 -19.59
C ASP A 119 2.74 -16.65 -19.19
N LEU A 120 2.91 -16.29 -17.93
CA LEU A 120 2.36 -15.10 -17.33
C LEU A 120 3.51 -14.17 -16.98
N THR A 121 3.42 -12.92 -17.43
CA THR A 121 4.42 -11.90 -17.11
C THR A 121 4.37 -11.57 -15.62
N THR A 122 5.54 -11.59 -15.00
CA THR A 122 5.74 -11.25 -13.59
C THR A 122 5.95 -9.75 -13.40
N ILE A 123 5.70 -9.27 -12.19
CA ILE A 123 5.92 -7.87 -11.80
C ILE A 123 7.39 -7.46 -11.91
N LEU A 124 8.33 -8.39 -11.71
CA LEU A 124 9.76 -8.12 -11.92
C LEU A 124 10.09 -7.93 -13.39
N GLU A 125 9.52 -8.73 -14.29
CA GLU A 125 9.69 -8.54 -15.74
C GLU A 125 9.07 -7.23 -16.20
N ILE A 126 7.87 -6.89 -15.70
CA ILE A 126 7.22 -5.60 -15.98
C ILE A 126 8.12 -4.45 -15.50
N ALA A 127 8.66 -4.53 -14.27
CA ALA A 127 9.55 -3.50 -13.74
C ALA A 127 10.82 -3.35 -14.60
N GLN A 128 11.45 -4.46 -14.99
CA GLN A 128 12.63 -4.45 -15.85
C GLN A 128 12.35 -3.86 -17.25
N GLN A 129 11.21 -4.21 -17.86
CA GLN A 129 10.78 -3.65 -19.15
C GLN A 129 10.57 -2.14 -19.09
N ASN A 130 10.14 -1.62 -17.94
CA ASN A 130 9.98 -0.19 -17.70
C ASN A 130 11.28 0.52 -17.24
N GLY A 131 12.43 -0.17 -17.25
CA GLY A 131 13.72 0.41 -16.93
C GLY A 131 14.02 0.55 -15.44
N TYR A 132 13.22 -0.07 -14.56
CA TYR A 132 13.50 -0.10 -13.13
C TYR A 132 14.58 -1.14 -12.80
N ALA A 133 15.37 -0.86 -11.76
CA ALA A 133 16.25 -1.85 -11.18
C ALA A 133 15.44 -2.95 -10.47
N THR A 134 15.78 -4.21 -10.72
CA THR A 134 15.11 -5.38 -10.15
C THR A 134 16.10 -6.24 -9.36
N GLY A 135 15.61 -6.97 -8.37
CA GLY A 135 16.42 -7.85 -7.54
C GLY A 135 15.59 -8.89 -6.82
N LEU A 136 16.17 -10.08 -6.61
CA LEU A 136 15.60 -11.18 -5.86
C LEU A 136 16.61 -11.64 -4.82
N VAL A 137 16.17 -11.76 -3.56
CA VAL A 137 17.00 -12.27 -2.46
C VAL A 137 16.21 -13.37 -1.78
N ALA A 138 16.83 -14.54 -1.63
CA ALA A 138 16.22 -15.70 -1.01
C ALA A 138 17.22 -16.37 -0.06
N THR A 139 16.70 -16.97 1.01
CA THR A 139 17.46 -17.86 1.89
C THR A 139 17.45 -19.30 1.40
N CYS A 140 16.53 -19.62 0.48
CA CYS A 140 16.40 -20.92 -0.17
C CYS A 140 17.13 -20.95 -1.53
N HIS A 141 17.01 -22.09 -2.22
CA HIS A 141 17.58 -22.27 -3.55
C HIS A 141 16.80 -21.49 -4.62
N LEU A 142 17.48 -20.95 -5.64
CA LEU A 142 16.91 -20.00 -6.62
C LEU A 142 16.33 -20.64 -7.90
N THR A 143 16.02 -21.94 -7.90
CA THR A 143 15.70 -22.72 -9.11
C THR A 143 14.23 -23.03 -9.28
#